data_AF-A0A285IL79-F1
#
_entry.id   AF-A0A285IL79-F1
#
_cell.length_a   1.000
_cell.length_b   1.000
_cell.length_c   1.000
_cell.angle_alpha   90.00
_cell.angle_beta   90.00
_cell.angle_gamma   90.00
#
_symmetry.space_group_name_H-M   'P 1'
#
loop_
_entity.id
_entity.type
_entity.pdbx_description
1 polymer ?
#
loop_
_entity_poly.entity_id
_entity_poly.type
_entity_poly.pdbx_seq_one_letter_code
_entity_poly.pdbx_strand_id
1 'polypeptide(L)'
;MNQSFGDLFISYFISYSFIICLFLMFFYTFKNPAKSFWLGRRWMFDEQNEPSKAIIKQYKIVSVIGMVITAIIFIIITVKLFCN
;
A
#
# COMPACT_ATOMS: atom_id res chain seq x y z
N MET A 1 17.27 18.89 -19.64
CA MET A 1 18.06 18.80 -18.39
C MET A 1 18.44 17.35 -18.21
N ASN A 2 19.69 16.97 -18.49
CA ASN A 2 20.20 15.63 -18.20
C ASN A 2 20.16 15.44 -16.68
N GLN A 3 19.28 14.57 -16.18
CA GLN A 3 19.35 14.14 -14.79
C GLN A 3 20.67 13.39 -14.60
N SER A 4 21.39 13.73 -13.54
CA SER A 4 22.59 12.98 -13.15
C SER A 4 22.17 11.55 -12.82
N PHE A 5 23.00 10.57 -13.17
CA PHE A 5 22.78 9.15 -12.86
C PHE A 5 22.49 8.94 -11.36
N GLY A 6 23.10 9.75 -10.49
CA GLY A 6 22.85 9.72 -9.05
C GLY A 6 21.42 10.12 -8.66
N ASP A 7 20.84 11.12 -9.32
CA ASP A 7 19.48 11.59 -9.01
C ASP A 7 18.42 10.56 -9.40
N LEU A 8 18.65 9.87 -10.53
CA LEU A 8 17.81 8.75 -10.97
C LEU A 8 17.85 7.61 -9.94
N PHE A 9 19.05 7.19 -9.55
CA PHE A 9 19.23 6.11 -8.58
C PHE A 9 18.52 6.40 -7.24
N ILE A 10 18.70 7.62 -6.70
CA ILE A 10 18.07 8.03 -5.45
C ILE A 10 16.54 8.03 -5.59
N SER A 11 16.00 8.57 -6.69
CA SER A 11 14.56 8.60 -6.95
C SER A 11 13.95 7.20 -6.99
N TYR A 12 14.60 6.26 -7.68
CA TYR A 12 14.15 4.87 -7.73
C TYR A 12 14.24 4.19 -6.37
N PHE A 13 15.34 4.38 -5.64
CA PHE A 13 15.50 3.79 -4.30
C PHE A 13 14.39 4.22 -3.34
N ILE A 14 14.04 5.52 -3.35
CA ILE A 14 12.92 6.06 -2.56
C ILE A 14 11.60 5.44 -3.01
N SER A 15 11.36 5.38 -4.32
CA SER A 15 10.12 4.84 -4.89
C SER A 15 9.90 3.37 -4.52
N TYR A 16 10.94 2.53 -4.66
CA TYR A 16 10.87 1.11 -4.29
C TYR A 16 10.67 0.92 -2.78
N SER A 17 11.35 1.71 -1.95
CA SER A 17 11.17 1.68 -0.50
C SER A 17 9.71 1.99 -0.11
N PHE A 18 9.10 2.97 -0.77
CA PHE A 18 7.70 3.32 -0.53
C PHE A 18 6.73 2.22 -0.98
N ILE A 19 6.98 1.62 -2.15
CA ILE A 19 6.17 0.49 -2.67
C ILE A 19 6.20 -0.70 -1.72
N ILE A 20 7.38 -1.04 -1.19
CA ILE A 20 7.53 -2.13 -0.21
C ILE A 20 6.71 -1.83 1.04
N CYS A 21 6.80 -0.61 1.59
CA CYS A 21 5.99 -0.20 2.75
C CYS A 21 4.49 -0.31 2.47
N LEU A 22 4.01 0.15 1.31
CA LEU A 22 2.62 0.02 0.91
C LEU A 22 2.19 -1.44 0.78
N PHE A 23 3.03 -2.28 0.18
CA PHE A 23 2.72 -3.69 0.00
C PHE A 23 2.60 -4.42 1.34
N LEU A 24 3.51 -4.15 2.28
CA LEU A 24 3.44 -4.66 3.65
C LEU A 24 2.18 -4.18 4.38
N MET A 25 1.80 -2.92 4.19
CA MET A 25 0.58 -2.36 4.78
C MET A 25 -0.67 -3.09 4.26
N PHE A 26 -0.80 -3.27 2.94
CA PHE A 26 -1.92 -4.01 2.37
C PHE A 26 -1.93 -5.48 2.81
N PHE A 27 -0.76 -6.10 2.91
CA PHE A 27 -0.63 -7.48 3.40
C PHE A 27 -1.08 -7.62 4.85
N TYR A 28 -0.73 -6.65 5.69
CA TYR A 28 -1.20 -6.58 7.06
C TYR A 28 -2.74 -6.42 7.12
N THR A 29 -3.30 -5.53 6.29
CA THR A 29 -4.77 -5.33 6.19
C THR A 29 -5.50 -6.58 5.72
N PHE A 30 -4.90 -7.37 4.81
CA PHE A 30 -5.47 -8.63 4.38
C PHE A 30 -5.51 -9.68 5.50
N LYS A 31 -4.41 -9.82 6.26
CA LYS A 31 -4.33 -10.77 7.38
C LYS A 31 -5.20 -10.36 8.57
N ASN A 32 -5.23 -9.08 8.92
CA ASN A 32 -5.91 -8.56 10.11
C ASN A 32 -6.86 -7.38 9.77
N PRO A 33 -7.91 -7.61 8.97
CA PRO A 33 -8.81 -6.54 8.51
C PRO A 33 -9.54 -5.84 9.65
N ALA A 34 -9.90 -6.57 10.72
CA ALA A 34 -10.55 -5.99 11.90
C ALA A 34 -9.61 -5.02 12.64
N LYS A 35 -8.33 -5.37 12.83
CA LYS A 35 -7.36 -4.47 13.46
C LYS A 35 -7.03 -3.27 12.56
N SER A 36 -6.95 -3.49 11.25
CA SER A 36 -6.78 -2.39 10.29
C SER A 36 -7.97 -1.44 10.24
N PHE A 37 -9.20 -1.92 10.44
CA PHE A 37 -10.38 -1.06 10.54
C PHE A 37 -10.26 -0.07 11.72
N TRP A 38 -9.76 -0.55 12.85
CA TRP A 38 -9.54 0.24 14.06
C TRP A 38 -8.32 1.15 13.97
N LEU A 39 -7.35 0.83 13.13
CA LEU A 39 -6.16 1.64 12.89
C LEU A 39 -6.59 2.99 12.30
N GLY A 40 -6.40 4.07 13.06
CA GLY A 40 -6.85 5.41 12.69
C GLY A 40 -8.31 5.75 13.05
N ARG A 41 -9.11 4.80 13.58
CA ARG A 41 -10.47 5.06 14.09
C ARG A 41 -10.69 4.71 15.55
N ARG A 42 -9.68 4.17 16.23
CA ARG A 42 -9.69 3.88 17.68
C ARG A 42 -10.05 5.07 18.57
N TRP A 43 -9.79 6.29 18.12
CA TRP A 43 -10.06 7.52 18.87
C TRP A 43 -11.44 8.11 18.57
N MET A 44 -12.17 7.56 17.59
CA MET A 44 -13.46 8.09 17.11
C MET A 44 -14.66 7.36 17.74
N PHE A 45 -14.44 6.19 18.35
CA PHE A 45 -15.50 5.39 18.97
C PHE A 45 -15.15 5.11 20.43
N ASP A 46 -16.02 5.53 21.34
CA ASP A 46 -15.87 5.31 22.78
C ASP A 46 -16.06 3.83 23.17
N GLU A 47 -16.76 3.05 22.34
CA GLU A 47 -16.92 1.59 22.50
C GLU A 47 -16.35 0.84 21.29
N GLN A 48 -15.47 -0.14 21.55
CA GLN A 48 -14.94 -1.04 20.52
C GLN A 48 -16.00 -2.06 20.07
N ASN A 49 -17.05 -1.59 19.41
CA ASN A 49 -18.05 -2.47 18.80
C ASN A 49 -17.44 -3.24 17.63
N GLU A 50 -17.44 -4.58 17.70
CA GLU A 50 -16.82 -5.41 16.67
C GLU A 50 -17.29 -5.02 15.25
N PRO A 51 -16.36 -4.81 14.30
CA PRO A 51 -16.74 -4.40 12.96
C PRO A 51 -17.60 -5.49 12.29
N SER A 52 -18.72 -5.05 11.70
CA SER A 52 -19.63 -5.94 10.96
C SER A 52 -18.89 -6.82 9.95
N LYS A 53 -19.34 -8.06 9.78
CA LYS A 53 -18.80 -9.02 8.80
C LYS A 53 -18.72 -8.43 7.38
N ALA A 54 -19.66 -7.55 7.03
CA ALA A 54 -19.67 -6.87 5.73
C ALA A 54 -18.48 -5.90 5.58
N ILE A 55 -18.18 -5.12 6.64
CA ILE A 55 -17.06 -4.18 6.68
C ILE A 55 -15.73 -4.93 6.59
N ILE A 56 -15.59 -6.03 7.33
CA ILE A 56 -14.40 -6.89 7.27
C ILE A 56 -14.16 -7.40 5.84
N LYS A 57 -15.22 -7.82 5.14
CA LYS A 57 -15.14 -8.29 3.75
C LYS A 57 -14.71 -7.16 2.80
N GLN A 58 -15.26 -5.96 2.97
CA GLN A 58 -14.84 -4.79 2.19
C GLN A 58 -13.36 -4.46 2.38
N TYR A 59 -12.85 -4.50 3.62
CA TYR A 59 -11.44 -4.25 3.91
C TYR A 59 -10.51 -5.26 3.22
N LYS A 60 -10.89 -6.54 3.18
CA LYS A 60 -10.14 -7.54 2.42
C LYS A 60 -10.17 -7.28 0.91
N ILE A 61 -11.32 -6.89 0.35
CA ILE A 61 -11.44 -6.57 -1.08
C ILE A 61 -10.57 -5.36 -1.43
N VAL A 62 -10.65 -4.29 -0.63
CA VAL A 62 -9.85 -3.08 -0.80
C VAL A 62 -8.36 -3.39 -0.69
N SER A 63 -7.93 -4.26 0.25
CA SER A 63 -6.51 -4.62 0.36
C SER A 63 -6.01 -5.38 -0.87
N VAL A 64 -6.82 -6.29 -1.42
CA VAL A 64 -6.48 -7.02 -2.65
C VAL A 64 -6.40 -6.07 -3.85
N ILE A 65 -7.37 -5.18 -4.01
CA ILE A 65 -7.34 -4.15 -5.06
C ILE A 65 -6.09 -3.27 -4.91
N GLY A 66 -5.77 -2.85 -3.68
CA GLY A 66 -4.58 -2.07 -3.36
C GLY A 66 -3.28 -2.79 -3.74
N MET A 67 -3.16 -4.09 -3.45
CA MET A 67 -2.02 -4.91 -3.89
C MET A 67 -1.90 -4.96 -5.42
N VAL A 68 -3.01 -5.16 -6.14
CA VAL A 68 -3.02 -5.23 -7.60
C VAL A 68 -2.57 -3.90 -8.21
N ILE A 69 -3.13 -2.78 -7.76
CA ILE A 69 -2.73 -1.44 -8.22
C ILE A 69 -1.26 -1.18 -7.92
N THR A 70 -0.80 -1.52 -6.71
CA THR A 70 0.60 -1.37 -6.30
C THR A 70 1.53 -2.19 -7.20
N ALA A 71 1.14 -3.42 -7.56
CA ALA A 71 1.90 -4.27 -8.48
C ALA A 71 1.95 -3.67 -9.90
N ILE A 72 0.84 -3.10 -10.40
CA ILE A 72 0.82 -2.42 -11.71
C ILE A 72 1.77 -1.22 -11.71
N ILE A 73 1.73 -0.38 -10.66
CA ILE A 73 2.62 0.78 -10.52
C ILE A 73 4.09 0.34 -10.48
N PHE A 74 4.39 -0.74 -9.76
CA PHE A 74 5.73 -1.31 -9.71
C PHE A 74 6.21 -1.70 -11.10
N ILE A 75 5.39 -2.42 -11.88
CA ILE A 75 5.73 -2.81 -13.26
C ILE A 75 5.98 -1.58 -14.13
N ILE A 76 5.13 -0.55 -14.04
CA ILE A 76 5.29 0.69 -14.82
C ILE A 76 6.63 1.37 -14.51
N ILE A 77 6.99 1.48 -13.22
CA ILE A 77 8.26 2.09 -12.79
C ILE A 77 9.45 1.27 -13.30
N THR A 78 9.37 -0.06 -13.20
CA THR A 78 10.42 -0.95 -13.68
C THR A 78 10.58 -0.88 -15.21
N VAL A 79 9.49 -0.91 -15.98
CA VAL A 79 9.55 -0.77 -17.44
C VAL A 79 10.14 0.59 -17.83
N LYS A 80 9.76 1.66 -17.13
CA LYS A 80 10.32 3.00 -17.37
C LYS A 80 11.82 3.06 -17.07
N LEU A 81 12.32 2.30 -16.11
CA LEU A 81 13.76 2.18 -15.84
C LEU A 81 14.50 1.45 -16.97
N PHE A 82 13.91 0.40 -17.55
CA PHE A 82 14.56 -0.38 -18.62
C PHE A 82 14.47 0.28 -20.00
N CYS A 83 13.43 1.09 -20.25
CA CYS A 83 13.22 1.77 -21.54
C CYS A 83 13.86 3.17 -21.63
N ASN A 84 14.54 3.64 -20.58
CA ASN A 84 15.09 4.99 -20.47
C ASN A 84 16.60 4.94 -20.20
#